data_AF-A0A963Q0M7-F1
#
_entry.id   AF-A0A963Q0M7-F1
#
_cell.length_a   1.000
_cell.length_b   1.000
_cell.length_c   1.000
_cell.angle_alpha   90.00
_cell.angle_beta   90.00
_cell.angle_gamma   90.00
#
_symmetry.space_group_name_H-M   'P 1'
#
loop_
_entity.id
_entity.type
_entity.pdbx_description
1 polymer ?
#
loop_
_entity_poly.entity_id
_entity_poly.type
_entity_poly.pdbx_seq_one_letter_code
_entity_poly.pdbx_strand_id
1 'polypeptide(L)'
;MSRYPLADINQLPDDLKAKILEVQEKAGFVPNVFLGLARRPAEWRAFFAYHDALMDPESVGRSSNLSKGDREMIVTTTSAANQCLYCVVAHGALLRIYEKKPLVADQVAVNYRKADISERQKAMLDFAMKVCLRSH
;
A
#
# COMPACT_ATOMS: atom_id res chain seq x y z
N MET A 1 -18.99 0.83 -0.93
CA MET A 1 -19.51 2.22 -0.92
C MET A 1 -18.74 3.04 0.09
N SER A 2 -18.31 4.26 -0.26
CA SER A 2 -17.60 5.15 0.67
C SER A 2 -18.59 5.82 1.63
N ARG A 3 -18.30 5.83 2.94
CA ARG A 3 -19.13 6.49 3.96
C ARG A 3 -19.21 8.00 3.79
N TYR A 4 -18.21 8.59 3.13
CA TYR A 4 -18.14 10.01 2.85
C TYR A 4 -17.91 10.27 1.37
N PRO A 5 -18.37 11.42 0.83
CA PRO A 5 -18.11 11.78 -0.56
C PRO A 5 -16.60 11.89 -0.83
N LEU A 6 -16.19 11.54 -2.04
CA LEU A 6 -14.84 11.79 -2.53
C LEU A 6 -14.70 13.27 -2.88
N ALA A 7 -13.48 13.81 -2.78
CA ALA A 7 -13.23 15.18 -3.22
C ALA A 7 -13.41 15.32 -4.74
N ASP A 8 -13.97 16.44 -5.19
CA ASP A 8 -13.95 16.83 -6.60
C ASP A 8 -12.54 17.31 -6.96
N ILE A 9 -11.89 16.60 -7.88
CA ILE A 9 -10.53 16.89 -8.32
C ILE A 9 -10.38 18.31 -8.88
N ASN A 10 -11.46 18.91 -9.40
CA ASN A 10 -11.43 20.26 -9.97
C ASN A 10 -11.42 21.36 -8.90
N GLN A 11 -11.72 21.02 -7.65
CA GLN A 11 -11.72 21.94 -6.51
C GLN A 11 -10.47 21.76 -5.62
N LEU A 12 -9.56 20.86 -6.00
CA LEU A 12 -8.34 20.61 -5.23
C LEU A 12 -7.27 21.66 -5.51
N PRO A 13 -6.39 21.95 -4.53
CA PRO A 13 -5.15 22.68 -4.77
C PRO A 13 -4.34 22.08 -5.92
N ASP A 14 -3.67 22.93 -6.69
CA ASP A 14 -2.99 22.55 -7.94
C ASP A 14 -1.95 21.43 -7.75
N ASP A 15 -1.23 21.42 -6.63
CA ASP A 15 -0.22 20.41 -6.32
C ASP A 15 -0.84 19.02 -6.09
N LEU A 16 -1.97 18.95 -5.37
CA LEU A 16 -2.72 17.71 -5.18
C LEU A 16 -3.30 17.22 -6.51
N LYS A 17 -3.92 18.13 -7.27
CA LYS A 17 -4.50 17.82 -8.57
C LYS A 17 -3.43 17.26 -9.53
N ALA A 18 -2.29 17.93 -9.63
CA ALA A 18 -1.17 17.50 -10.45
C ALA A 18 -0.70 16.08 -10.06
N LYS A 19 -0.51 15.83 -8.76
CA LYS A 19 -0.07 14.50 -8.29
C LYS A 19 -1.10 13.41 -8.56
N ILE A 20 -2.38 13.69 -8.39
CA ILE A 20 -3.47 12.74 -8.67
C ILE A 20 -3.54 12.40 -10.15
N LEU A 21 -3.40 13.40 -11.04
CA LEU A 21 -3.39 13.20 -12.48
C LEU A 21 -2.16 12.41 -12.94
N GLU A 22 -0.99 12.65 -12.35
CA GLU A 22 0.23 11.85 -12.60
C GLU A 22 0.00 10.38 -12.26
N VAL A 23 -0.64 10.09 -11.12
CA VAL A 23 -0.99 8.73 -10.72
C VAL A 23 -2.03 8.12 -11.67
N GLN A 24 -3.02 8.90 -12.11
CA GLN A 24 -4.03 8.46 -13.06
C GLN A 24 -3.41 8.06 -14.40
N GLU A 25 -2.46 8.84 -14.92
CA GLU A 25 -1.75 8.55 -16.16
C GLU A 25 -0.97 7.23 -16.06
N LYS A 26 -0.30 6.99 -14.93
CA LYS A 26 0.49 5.77 -14.69
C LYS A 26 -0.37 4.53 -14.43
N ALA A 27 -1.44 4.67 -13.65
CA ALA A 27 -2.27 3.55 -13.20
C ALA A 27 -3.49 3.27 -14.10
N GLY A 28 -3.87 4.21 -14.97
CA GLY A 28 -5.08 4.16 -15.78
C GLY A 28 -6.37 4.52 -15.03
N PHE A 29 -6.28 4.80 -13.73
CA PHE A 29 -7.40 5.23 -12.88
C PHE A 29 -6.89 5.97 -11.65
N VAL A 30 -7.76 6.70 -10.94
CA VAL A 30 -7.43 7.35 -9.66
C VAL A 30 -7.77 6.40 -8.50
N PRO A 31 -6.79 5.94 -7.70
CA PRO A 31 -7.09 5.12 -6.53
C PRO A 31 -7.89 5.91 -5.50
N ASN A 32 -8.97 5.33 -4.98
CA ASN A 32 -9.94 6.06 -4.14
C ASN A 32 -9.32 6.72 -2.89
N VAL A 33 -8.23 6.18 -2.33
CA VAL A 33 -7.54 6.78 -1.19
C VAL A 33 -7.04 8.21 -1.47
N PHE A 34 -6.66 8.50 -2.72
CA PHE A 34 -6.21 9.84 -3.12
C PHE A 34 -7.33 10.86 -2.97
N LEU A 35 -8.50 10.59 -3.54
CA LEU A 35 -9.66 11.50 -3.44
C LEU A 35 -10.34 11.44 -2.07
N GLY A 36 -10.24 10.32 -1.35
CA GLY A 36 -10.80 10.13 -0.02
C GLY A 36 -10.15 11.02 1.04
N LEU A 37 -8.81 11.16 0.97
CA LEU A 37 -8.01 12.01 1.85
C LEU A 37 -7.94 13.47 1.36
N ALA A 38 -8.11 13.73 0.05
CA ALA A 38 -7.91 15.06 -0.52
C ALA A 38 -8.86 16.15 0.01
N ARG A 39 -9.94 15.76 0.71
CA ARG A 39 -10.82 16.69 1.44
C ARG A 39 -10.12 17.44 2.56
N ARG A 40 -8.96 16.96 3.02
CA ARG A 40 -8.10 17.59 4.02
C ARG A 40 -6.70 17.73 3.44
N PRO A 41 -6.40 18.79 2.65
CA PRO A 41 -5.14 18.87 1.89
C PRO A 41 -3.87 18.78 2.74
N ALA A 42 -3.87 19.32 3.96
CA ALA A 42 -2.73 19.22 4.87
C ALA A 42 -2.48 17.76 5.31
N GLU A 43 -3.54 17.03 5.67
CA GLU A 43 -3.46 15.62 6.05
C GLU A 43 -3.05 14.75 4.87
N TRP A 44 -3.58 15.03 3.68
CA TRP A 44 -3.21 14.36 2.43
C TRP A 44 -1.70 14.47 2.17
N ARG A 45 -1.14 15.68 2.27
CA ARG A 45 0.31 15.91 2.05
C ARG A 45 1.15 15.16 3.06
N ALA A 46 0.77 15.22 4.34
CA ALA A 46 1.48 14.52 5.41
C ALA A 46 1.44 12.99 5.20
N PHE A 47 0.26 12.45 4.84
CA PHE A 47 0.08 11.03 4.58
C PHE A 47 0.97 10.56 3.42
N PHE A 48 0.92 11.22 2.26
CA PHE A 48 1.67 10.78 1.09
C PHE A 48 3.18 11.02 1.23
N ALA A 49 3.60 12.09 1.91
CA ALA A 49 5.02 12.28 2.23
C ALA A 49 5.58 11.12 3.07
N TYR A 50 4.83 10.67 4.10
CA TYR A 50 5.25 9.54 4.91
C TYR A 50 5.15 8.20 4.17
N HIS A 51 4.08 8.00 3.41
CA HIS A 51 3.89 6.84 2.55
C HIS A 51 5.08 6.67 1.59
N ASP A 52 5.46 7.72 0.87
CA ASP A 52 6.53 7.65 -0.12
C ASP A 52 7.89 7.40 0.54
N ALA A 53 8.14 7.97 1.72
CA ALA A 53 9.35 7.69 2.50
C ALA A 53 9.50 6.21 2.92
N LEU A 54 8.38 5.48 3.04
CA LEU A 54 8.36 4.05 3.36
C LEU A 54 8.30 3.15 2.11
N MET A 55 7.43 3.48 1.17
CA MET A 55 7.07 2.65 0.01
C MET A 55 7.92 2.96 -1.24
N ASP A 56 8.63 4.07 -1.26
CA ASP A 56 9.60 4.43 -2.31
C ASP A 56 10.77 5.24 -1.70
N PRO A 57 11.55 4.67 -0.76
CA PRO A 57 12.56 5.37 0.02
C PRO A 57 13.69 5.94 -0.84
N GLU A 58 13.91 5.38 -2.02
CA GLU A 58 14.83 5.93 -3.01
C GLU A 58 14.41 7.35 -3.44
N SER A 59 13.10 7.65 -3.46
CA SER A 59 12.57 8.99 -3.76
C SER A 59 12.96 10.04 -2.71
N VAL A 60 13.37 9.61 -1.51
CA VAL A 60 13.82 10.47 -0.41
C VAL A 60 15.28 10.21 -0.03
N GLY A 61 16.06 9.57 -0.91
CA GLY A 61 17.50 9.34 -0.72
C GLY A 61 17.86 8.29 0.34
N ARG A 62 16.91 7.44 0.73
CA ARG A 62 17.12 6.37 1.72
C ARG A 62 17.27 5.02 1.03
N SER A 63 18.29 4.24 1.39
CA SER A 63 18.41 2.84 0.96
C SER A 63 17.51 1.92 1.78
N SER A 64 17.07 0.82 1.17
CA SER A 64 16.22 -0.19 1.80
C SER A 64 16.69 -1.60 1.47
N ASN A 65 16.74 -2.45 2.50
CA ASN A 65 16.97 -3.89 2.33
C ASN A 65 15.68 -4.67 2.03
N LEU A 66 14.54 -3.97 1.95
CA LEU A 66 13.25 -4.51 1.52
C LEU A 66 13.00 -4.11 0.07
N SER A 67 12.72 -5.09 -0.78
CA SER A 67 12.28 -4.85 -2.16
C SER A 67 10.90 -4.18 -2.18
N LYS A 68 10.44 -3.75 -3.37
CA LYS A 68 9.05 -3.27 -3.53
C LYS A 68 8.06 -4.41 -3.23
N GLY A 69 8.34 -5.63 -3.68
CA GLY A 69 7.52 -6.80 -3.38
C GLY A 69 7.51 -7.18 -1.90
N ASP A 70 8.64 -7.10 -1.18
CA ASP A 70 8.69 -7.36 0.27
C ASP A 70 7.74 -6.42 1.04
N ARG A 71 7.73 -5.13 0.67
CA ARG A 71 6.89 -4.13 1.32
C ARG A 71 5.41 -4.37 1.04
N GLU A 72 5.03 -4.60 -0.21
CA GLU A 72 3.65 -4.96 -0.55
C GLU A 72 3.21 -6.28 0.09
N MET A 73 4.13 -7.23 0.31
CA MET A 73 3.86 -8.49 0.99
C MET A 73 3.54 -8.27 2.47
N ILE A 74 4.31 -7.41 3.16
CA ILE A 74 4.02 -6.99 4.54
C ILE A 74 2.65 -6.32 4.61
N VAL A 75 2.39 -5.35 3.71
CA VAL A 75 1.13 -4.60 3.72
C VAL A 75 -0.05 -5.53 3.45
N THR A 76 0.03 -6.41 2.44
CA THR A 76 -1.04 -7.35 2.10
C THR A 76 -1.35 -8.31 3.26
N THR A 77 -0.31 -8.87 3.89
CA THR A 77 -0.46 -9.83 5.00
C THR A 77 -1.08 -9.18 6.24
N THR A 78 -0.57 -8.02 6.65
CA THR A 78 -1.12 -7.29 7.81
C THR A 78 -2.51 -6.71 7.53
N SER A 79 -2.79 -6.30 6.28
CA SER A 79 -4.13 -5.87 5.87
C SER A 79 -5.15 -6.99 5.96
N ALA A 80 -4.77 -8.21 5.55
CA ALA A 80 -5.64 -9.37 5.65
C ALA A 80 -5.92 -9.74 7.11
N ALA A 81 -4.90 -9.69 7.97
CA ALA A 81 -5.06 -9.89 9.41
C ALA A 81 -6.04 -8.88 10.05
N ASN A 82 -6.03 -7.64 9.56
CA ASN A 82 -6.95 -6.57 9.98
C ASN A 82 -8.27 -6.54 9.20
N GLN A 83 -8.52 -7.54 8.34
CA GLN A 83 -9.73 -7.64 7.51
C GLN A 83 -10.00 -6.38 6.65
N CYS A 84 -8.95 -5.67 6.23
CA CYS A 84 -9.07 -4.45 5.44
C CYS A 84 -9.20 -4.77 3.95
N LEU A 85 -10.43 -4.84 3.45
CA LEU A 85 -10.72 -5.15 2.05
C LEU A 85 -10.00 -4.22 1.06
N TYR A 86 -10.02 -2.90 1.30
CA TYR A 86 -9.39 -1.93 0.39
C TYR A 86 -7.89 -2.22 0.23
N CYS A 87 -7.20 -2.39 1.36
CA CYS A 87 -5.75 -2.60 1.33
C CYS A 87 -5.38 -3.97 0.77
N VAL A 88 -6.13 -5.04 1.10
CA VAL A 88 -5.90 -6.37 0.52
C VAL A 88 -6.03 -6.34 -1.00
N VAL A 89 -7.05 -5.66 -1.53
CA VAL A 89 -7.26 -5.57 -2.99
C VAL A 89 -6.17 -4.73 -3.65
N ALA A 90 -5.89 -3.53 -3.12
CA ALA A 90 -4.94 -2.60 -3.73
C ALA A 90 -3.49 -3.12 -3.67
N HIS A 91 -3.03 -3.47 -2.47
CA HIS A 91 -1.64 -3.92 -2.25
C HIS A 91 -1.42 -5.34 -2.76
N GLY A 92 -2.45 -6.20 -2.75
CA GLY A 92 -2.38 -7.51 -3.40
C GLY A 92 -2.15 -7.41 -4.92
N ALA A 93 -2.73 -6.40 -5.58
CA ALA A 93 -2.47 -6.14 -7.00
C ALA A 93 -1.02 -5.72 -7.26
N LEU A 94 -0.50 -4.79 -6.44
CA LEU A 94 0.90 -4.36 -6.52
C LEU A 94 1.87 -5.51 -6.23
N LEU A 95 1.57 -6.34 -5.22
CA LEU A 95 2.39 -7.50 -4.88
C LEU A 95 2.51 -8.48 -6.06
N ARG A 96 1.40 -8.78 -6.75
CA ARG A 96 1.41 -9.64 -7.95
C ARG A 96 2.31 -9.07 -9.05
N ILE A 97 2.27 -7.75 -9.25
CA ILE A 97 3.10 -7.06 -10.25
C ILE A 97 4.59 -7.15 -9.88
N TYR A 98 4.94 -6.85 -8.63
CA TYR A 98 6.34 -6.78 -8.21
C TYR A 98 7.01 -8.14 -8.05
N GLU A 99 6.33 -9.13 -7.46
CA GLU A 99 6.88 -10.48 -7.28
C GLU A 99 6.77 -11.33 -8.55
N LYS A 100 5.96 -10.93 -9.53
CA LYS A 100 5.67 -11.70 -10.76
C LYS A 100 5.19 -13.13 -10.47
N LYS A 101 4.59 -13.33 -9.29
CA LYS A 101 3.98 -14.58 -8.82
C LYS A 101 2.48 -14.33 -8.63
N PRO A 102 1.62 -14.76 -9.56
CA PRO A 102 0.21 -14.36 -9.56
C PRO A 102 -0.55 -14.83 -8.32
N LEU A 103 -0.16 -15.97 -7.73
CA LEU A 103 -0.84 -16.57 -6.58
C LEU A 103 -0.33 -16.07 -5.22
N VAL A 104 0.82 -15.39 -5.17
CA VAL A 104 1.48 -15.10 -3.88
C VAL A 104 0.64 -14.16 -3.02
N ALA A 105 -0.03 -13.17 -3.62
CA ALA A 105 -0.92 -12.25 -2.92
C ALA A 105 -2.07 -12.95 -2.22
N ASP A 106 -2.72 -13.90 -2.91
CA ASP A 106 -3.85 -14.63 -2.35
C ASP A 106 -3.37 -15.57 -1.24
N GLN A 107 -2.22 -16.22 -1.43
CA GLN A 107 -1.63 -17.10 -0.43
C GLN A 107 -1.24 -16.36 0.85
N VAL A 108 -0.56 -15.21 0.75
CA VAL A 108 -0.15 -14.45 1.95
C VAL A 108 -1.33 -13.78 2.64
N ALA A 109 -2.36 -13.38 1.89
CA ALA A 109 -3.60 -12.84 2.46
C ALA A 109 -4.39 -13.91 3.23
N VAL A 110 -4.44 -15.16 2.75
CA VAL A 110 -5.18 -16.24 3.42
C VAL A 110 -4.35 -16.87 4.54
N ASN A 111 -3.12 -17.28 4.25
CA ASN A 111 -2.22 -17.89 5.22
C ASN A 111 -0.76 -17.85 4.74
N TYR A 112 -0.03 -16.80 5.09
CA TYR A 112 1.38 -16.64 4.70
C TYR A 112 2.31 -17.79 5.15
N ARG A 113 1.95 -18.56 6.18
CA ARG A 113 2.73 -19.72 6.65
C ARG A 113 2.73 -20.89 5.66
N LYS A 114 1.79 -20.89 4.72
CA LYS A 114 1.66 -21.89 3.65
C LYS A 114 1.94 -21.31 2.26
N ALA A 115 2.35 -20.05 2.18
CA ALA A 115 2.64 -19.39 0.91
C ALA A 115 3.96 -19.86 0.29
N ASP A 116 4.05 -19.80 -1.03
CA ASP A 116 5.26 -20.06 -1.81
C ASP A 116 6.23 -18.86 -1.76
N ILE A 117 6.77 -18.63 -0.57
CA ILE A 117 7.69 -17.53 -0.26
C ILE A 117 8.96 -18.07 0.41
N SER A 118 10.06 -17.34 0.28
CA SER A 118 11.35 -17.71 0.85
C SER A 118 11.34 -17.71 2.39
N GLU A 119 12.27 -18.43 3.02
CA GLU A 119 12.42 -18.40 4.48
C GLU A 119 12.70 -16.99 5.02
N ARG A 120 13.43 -16.15 4.26
CA ARG A 120 13.61 -14.73 4.59
C ARG A 120 12.27 -13.98 4.62
N GLN A 121 11.43 -14.17 3.61
CA GLN A 121 10.11 -13.53 3.54
C GLN A 121 9.18 -14.05 4.66
N LYS A 122 9.23 -15.35 4.99
CA LYS A 122 8.49 -15.90 6.13
C LYS A 122 8.89 -15.24 7.45
N ALA A 123 10.20 -15.15 7.74
CA ALA A 123 10.70 -14.50 8.94
C ALA A 123 10.33 -13.01 9.02
N MET A 124 10.37 -12.31 7.88
CA MET A 124 9.90 -10.93 7.76
C MET A 124 8.41 -10.81 8.12
N LEU A 125 7.57 -11.70 7.60
CA LEU A 125 6.13 -11.70 7.89
C LEU A 125 5.81 -12.16 9.31
N ASP A 126 6.59 -13.06 9.91
CA ASP A 126 6.45 -13.43 11.32
C ASP A 126 6.62 -12.22 12.24
N PHE A 127 7.65 -11.41 11.99
CA PHE A 127 7.86 -10.16 12.73
C PHE A 127 6.72 -9.16 12.49
N ALA A 128 6.35 -8.91 11.23
CA ALA A 128 5.28 -7.98 10.89
C ALA A 128 3.94 -8.37 11.53
N MET A 129 3.61 -9.67 11.52
CA MET A 129 2.39 -10.20 12.14
C MET A 129 2.42 -10.14 13.66
N LYS A 130 3.59 -10.34 14.29
CA LYS A 130 3.76 -10.12 15.73
C LYS A 130 3.49 -8.66 16.08
N VAL A 131 4.11 -7.70 15.39
CA VAL A 131 3.87 -6.27 15.62
C VAL A 131 2.41 -5.90 15.37
N CYS A 132 1.81 -6.41 14.30
CA CYS A 132 0.42 -6.12 13.93
C CYS A 132 -0.60 -6.60 14.98
N LEU A 133 -0.38 -7.76 15.60
CA LEU A 133 -1.37 -8.39 16.47
C LEU A 133 -1.02 -8.30 17.97
N ARG A 134 0.25 -8.13 18.30
CA ARG A 134 0.84 -8.30 19.66
C ARG A 134 2.10 -7.44 19.83
N SER A 135 1.95 -6.12 19.68
CA SER A 135 3.06 -5.15 19.79
C SER A 135 3.51 -4.82 21.22
N HIS A 136 2.81 -5.33 22.23
CA HIS A 136 3.11 -5.11 23.65
C HIS A 136 4.17 -6.06 24.20
#